data_AF-A0A3A0AGA6-F1
#
_entry.id   AF-A0A3A0AGA6-F1
#
_cell.length_a   1.000
_cell.length_b   1.000
_cell.length_c   1.000
_cell.angle_alpha   90.00
_cell.angle_beta   90.00
_cell.angle_gamma   90.00
#
_symmetry.space_group_name_H-M   'P 1'
#
loop_
_entity.id
_entity.type
_entity.pdbx_description
1 polymer ?
#
loop_
_entity_poly.entity_id
_entity_poly.type
_entity_poly.pdbx_seq_one_letter_code
_entity_poly.pdbx_strand_id
1 'polypeptide(L)'
;LGEYNLVLIDQIMALVTTSTLITYTLYSFDSQTALVTDGRMLITVPFVFYFIVRYLYLIHVRHLGGAPDELLFKDRPLLINSLLWMVSVVVLLYVRI
;
A
#
# COMPACT_ATOMS: atom_id res chain seq x y z
N LEU A 1 22.24 17.84 0.62
CA LEU A 1 21.27 17.05 1.41
C LEU A 1 20.63 17.85 2.56
N GLY A 2 20.71 19.20 2.58
CA GLY A 2 20.21 20.03 3.68
C GLY A 2 18.96 20.88 3.37
N GLU A 3 18.28 20.67 2.23
CA GLU A 3 17.14 21.51 1.83
C GLU A 3 15.79 20.99 2.32
N TYR A 4 15.69 19.71 2.70
CA TYR A 4 14.47 19.12 3.25
C TYR A 4 14.63 18.93 4.76
N ASN A 5 13.69 19.45 5.54
CA ASN A 5 13.59 19.11 6.96
C ASN A 5 12.65 17.89 7.12
N LEU A 6 12.78 17.20 8.27
CA LEU A 6 12.00 15.98 8.56
C LEU A 6 10.48 16.23 8.55
N VAL A 7 10.01 17.34 9.12
CA VAL A 7 8.59 17.73 9.13
C VAL A 7 8.04 17.86 7.71
N LEU A 8 8.78 18.47 6.79
CA LEU A 8 8.35 18.61 5.39
C LEU A 8 8.26 17.23 4.72
N ILE A 9 9.24 16.35 4.95
CA ILE A 9 9.21 14.99 4.41
C ILE A 9 8.01 14.21 4.95
N ASP A 10 7.75 14.28 6.26
CA ASP A 10 6.62 13.59 6.89
C ASP A 10 5.27 14.08 6.33
N GLN A 11 5.13 15.39 6.09
CA GLN A 11 3.95 15.96 5.46
C GLN A 11 3.75 15.47 4.01
N ILE A 12 4.82 15.45 3.21
CA ILE A 12 4.78 14.94 1.84
C ILE A 12 4.44 13.45 1.85
N MET A 13 5.03 12.66 2.75
CA MET A 13 4.71 11.24 2.90
C MET A 13 3.24 11.02 3.25
N ALA A 14 2.69 11.78 4.22
CA ALA A 14 1.29 11.68 4.59
C ALA A 14 0.35 12.02 3.41
N LEU A 15 0.67 13.06 2.65
CA LEU A 15 -0.11 13.46 1.48
C LEU A 15 -0.08 12.38 0.40
N VAL A 16 1.12 11.93 0.00
CA VAL A 16 1.29 10.94 -1.07
C VAL A 16 0.68 9.59 -0.69
N THR A 17 0.86 9.12 0.55
CA THR A 17 0.27 7.85 1.00
C THR A 17 -1.25 7.90 1.04
N THR A 18 -1.84 9.01 1.51
CA THR A 18 -3.29 9.20 1.52
C THR A 18 -3.85 9.26 0.10
N SER A 19 -3.22 10.05 -0.79
CA SER A 19 -3.62 10.11 -2.20
C SER A 19 -3.52 8.74 -2.88
N THR A 20 -2.45 7.98 -2.62
CA THR A 20 -2.27 6.62 -3.16
C THR A 20 -3.40 5.70 -2.71
N LEU A 21 -3.77 5.72 -1.43
CA LEU A 21 -4.87 4.91 -0.90
C LEU A 21 -6.21 5.28 -1.54
N ILE A 22 -6.49 6.58 -1.68
CA ILE A 22 -7.72 7.06 -2.32
C ILE A 22 -7.76 6.61 -3.78
N THR A 23 -6.69 6.87 -4.55
CA THR A 23 -6.59 6.46 -5.96
C THR A 23 -6.77 4.95 -6.11
N TYR A 24 -6.13 4.14 -5.26
CA TYR A 24 -6.28 2.69 -5.28
C TYR A 24 -7.70 2.22 -4.96
N THR A 25 -8.35 2.87 -3.99
CA THR A 25 -9.73 2.56 -3.60
C THR A 25 -10.70 2.89 -4.73
N LEU A 26 -10.53 4.05 -5.38
CA LEU A 26 -11.35 4.45 -6.53
C LEU A 26 -11.15 3.49 -7.71
N TYR A 27 -9.91 3.11 -8.00
CA TYR A 27 -9.60 2.09 -9.01
C TYR A 27 -10.28 0.75 -8.70
N SER A 28 -10.29 0.34 -7.43
CA SER A 28 -10.87 -0.95 -7.02
C SER A 28 -12.41 -0.93 -6.99
N PHE A 29 -13.02 0.26 -6.87
CA PHE A 29 -14.46 0.48 -6.89
C PHE A 29 -15.03 0.52 -8.31
N ASP A 30 -14.32 1.17 -9.23
CA ASP A 30 -14.80 1.37 -10.60
C ASP A 30 -14.83 0.05 -11.38
N SER A 31 -16.03 -0.45 -11.63
CA SER A 31 -16.28 -1.71 -12.35
C SER A 31 -15.94 -1.66 -13.84
N GLN A 32 -15.72 -0.48 -14.42
CA GLN A 32 -15.24 -0.34 -15.80
C GLN A 32 -13.72 -0.41 -15.91
N THR A 33 -13.01 0.09 -14.89
CA THR A 33 -11.54 0.14 -14.87
C THR A 33 -10.94 -1.10 -14.20
N ALA A 34 -11.61 -1.64 -13.18
CA ALA A 34 -11.28 -2.95 -12.64
C ALA A 34 -11.70 -4.02 -13.66
N LEU A 35 -10.74 -4.82 -14.14
CA LEU A 35 -10.99 -6.00 -14.99
C LEU A 35 -11.94 -7.05 -14.35
N VAL A 36 -12.38 -6.80 -13.11
CA VAL A 36 -13.26 -7.64 -12.29
C VAL A 36 -14.61 -6.94 -12.12
N THR A 37 -15.67 -7.57 -12.63
CA THR A 37 -17.05 -7.12 -12.46
C THR A 37 -17.46 -7.16 -10.96
N ASP A 38 -18.32 -6.25 -10.53
CA ASP A 38 -18.90 -6.13 -9.17
C ASP A 38 -18.03 -5.48 -8.08
N GLY A 39 -16.90 -4.84 -8.41
CA GLY A 39 -16.09 -4.13 -7.39
C GLY A 39 -15.45 -5.08 -6.36
N ARG A 40 -15.31 -6.37 -6.69
CA ARG A 40 -14.68 -7.40 -5.83
C ARG A 40 -13.24 -7.05 -5.47
N MET A 41 -12.56 -6.21 -6.27
CA MET A 41 -11.23 -5.70 -5.99
C MET A 41 -11.16 -4.88 -4.69
N LEU A 42 -12.27 -4.34 -4.18
CA LEU A 42 -12.29 -3.63 -2.89
C LEU A 42 -11.77 -4.46 -1.71
N ILE A 43 -11.85 -5.80 -1.79
CA ILE A 43 -11.29 -6.69 -0.75
C ILE A 43 -9.76 -6.55 -0.61
N THR A 44 -9.09 -5.98 -1.62
CA THR A 44 -7.65 -5.74 -1.61
C THR A 44 -7.27 -4.44 -0.90
N VAL A 45 -8.21 -3.52 -0.68
CA VAL A 45 -8.00 -2.20 -0.04
C VAL A 45 -7.49 -2.32 1.40
N PRO A 46 -8.04 -3.19 2.27
CA PRO A 46 -7.50 -3.38 3.63
C PRO A 46 -6.02 -3.78 3.67
N PHE A 47 -5.53 -4.54 2.69
CA PHE A 47 -4.11 -4.91 2.62
C PHE A 47 -3.22 -3.71 2.28
N VAL A 48 -3.67 -2.84 1.36
CA VAL A 48 -2.95 -1.61 1.01
C VAL A 48 -2.96 -0.63 2.19
N PHE A 49 -4.09 -0.52 2.90
CA PHE A 49 -4.17 0.28 4.12
C PHE A 49 -3.20 -0.22 5.19
N TYR A 50 -3.19 -1.54 5.46
CA TYR A 50 -2.25 -2.15 6.40
C TYR A 50 -0.79 -1.88 5.99
N PHE A 51 -0.48 -2.00 4.69
CA PHE A 51 0.86 -1.72 4.17
C PHE A 51 1.32 -0.30 4.53
N ILE A 52 0.48 0.71 4.26
CA ILE A 52 0.80 2.12 4.56
C ILE A 52 1.02 2.31 6.06
N VAL A 53 0.10 1.82 6.90
CA VAL A 53 0.20 1.97 8.36
C VAL A 53 1.44 1.27 8.91
N ARG A 54 1.72 0.04 8.47
CA ARG A 54 2.90 -0.73 8.90
C ARG A 54 4.20 -0.07 8.47
N TYR A 55 4.24 0.44 7.24
CA TYR A 55 5.39 1.15 6.72
C TYR A 55 5.68 2.43 7.53
N LEU A 56 4.66 3.25 7.79
CA LEU A 56 4.80 4.44 8.63
C LEU A 56 5.24 4.09 10.05
N TYR A 57 4.73 3.00 10.63
CA TYR A 57 5.15 2.50 11.94
C TYR A 57 6.65 2.12 11.96
N LEU A 58 7.15 1.43 10.93
CA LEU A 58 8.56 1.04 10.86
C LEU A 58 9.49 2.26 10.79
N ILE A 59 9.11 3.28 10.04
CA ILE A 59 9.90 4.51 9.93
C ILE A 59 9.86 5.33 11.22
N HIS A 60 8.67 5.61 11.75
CA HIS A 60 8.51 6.56 12.86
C HIS A 60 8.79 5.94 14.23
N VAL A 61 8.46 4.67 14.44
CA VAL A 61 8.56 4.02 15.77
C VAL A 61 9.81 3.14 15.87
N ARG A 62 10.12 2.38 14.82
CA ARG A 62 11.31 1.51 14.83
C ARG A 62 12.57 2.23 14.39
N HIS A 63 12.46 3.48 13.96
CA HIS A 63 13.56 4.30 13.42
C HIS A 63 14.35 3.56 12.33
N LEU A 64 13.68 2.62 11.64
CA LEU A 64 14.26 1.89 10.52
C LEU A 64 14.12 2.80 9.31
N GLY A 65 15.09 3.71 9.17
CA GLY A 65 15.31 4.45 7.94
C GLY A 65 15.90 3.55 6.87
N GLY A 66 15.47 3.73 5.62
CA GLY A 66 15.92 2.93 4.49
C GLY A 66 14.97 3.06 3.32
N ALA A 67 15.39 2.57 2.15
CA ALA A 67 14.51 2.54 0.99
C ALA A 67 13.30 1.60 1.26
N PRO A 68 12.09 1.92 0.74
CA PRO A 68 10.88 1.14 1.00
C PRO A 68 11.01 -0.34 0.63
N ASP A 69 11.77 -0.63 -0.42
CA ASP A 69 12.09 -1.98 -0.89
C ASP A 69 12.94 -2.77 0.11
N GLU A 70 13.91 -2.14 0.78
CA GLU A 70 14.68 -2.84 1.82
C GLU A 70 13.82 -3.18 3.04
N LEU A 71 12.98 -2.25 3.47
CA LEU A 71 12.06 -2.42 4.60
C LEU A 71 11.05 -3.55 4.32
N LEU A 72 10.60 -3.66 3.07
CA LEU A 72 9.75 -4.75 2.61
C LEU A 72 10.37 -6.12 2.81
N PHE A 73 11.64 -6.30 2.44
CA PHE A 73 12.31 -7.59 2.59
C PHE A 73 12.74 -7.88 4.04
N LYS A 74 12.95 -6.84 4.85
CA LYS A 74 13.37 -6.98 6.26
C LYS A 74 12.19 -7.27 7.20
N ASP A 75 11.01 -6.68 6.98
CA ASP A 75 9.84 -6.87 7.85
C ASP A 75 8.95 -8.02 7.38
N ARG A 76 8.99 -9.14 8.11
CA ARG A 76 8.19 -10.35 7.78
C ARG A 76 6.67 -10.06 7.69
N PRO A 77 6.06 -9.29 8.61
CA PRO A 77 4.64 -8.95 8.50
C PRO A 77 4.29 -8.16 7.23
N LEU A 78 5.13 -7.18 6.87
CA LEU A 78 4.95 -6.40 5.65
C LEU A 78 5.05 -7.28 4.40
N LEU A 79 6.05 -8.17 4.35
CA LEU A 79 6.23 -9.12 3.25
C LEU A 79 5.04 -10.08 3.10
N ILE A 80 4.57 -10.68 4.20
CA ILE A 80 3.40 -11.58 4.19
C ILE A 80 2.17 -10.83 3.67
N ASN A 81 1.93 -9.60 4.15
CA ASN A 81 0.82 -8.80 3.67
C ASN A 81 0.92 -8.51 2.16
N SER A 82 2.11 -8.16 1.67
CA SER A 82 2.35 -7.93 0.24
C SER A 82 2.10 -9.19 -0.60
N LEU A 83 2.50 -10.37 -0.11
CA LEU A 83 2.21 -11.64 -0.78
C LEU A 83 0.71 -11.94 -0.80
N LEU A 84 0.01 -11.76 0.32
CA LEU A 84 -1.45 -11.95 0.40
C LEU A 84 -2.21 -11.01 -0.54
N TRP A 85 -1.78 -9.75 -0.61
CA TRP A 85 -2.32 -8.78 -1.55
C TRP A 85 -2.08 -9.21 -3.00
N MET A 86 -0.84 -9.60 -3.35
CA MET A 86 -0.50 -10.05 -4.70
C MET A 86 -1.31 -11.27 -5.11
N VAL A 87 -1.42 -12.27 -4.23
CA VAL A 87 -2.25 -13.46 -4.48
C VAL A 87 -3.72 -13.07 -4.64
N SER A 88 -4.24 -12.19 -3.79
CA SER A 88 -5.63 -11.73 -3.87
C SER A 88 -5.91 -11.01 -5.20
N VAL A 89 -5.01 -10.11 -5.64
CA VAL A 89 -5.13 -9.44 -6.94
C VAL A 89 -5.11 -10.43 -8.10
N VAL A 90 -4.16 -11.38 -8.10
CA VAL A 90 -4.06 -12.40 -9.16
C VAL A 90 -5.31 -13.28 -9.18
N VAL A 91 -5.77 -13.76 -8.02
CA VAL A 91 -6.98 -14.60 -7.94
C VAL A 91 -8.19 -13.85 -8.46
N LEU A 92 -8.40 -12.60 -8.02
CA LEU A 92 -9.57 -11.81 -8.45
C LEU A 92 -9.54 -11.47 -9.94
N LEU A 93 -8.37 -11.22 -10.52
CA LEU A 93 -8.23 -10.87 -11.95
C LEU A 93 -8.36 -12.08 -12.88
N TYR A 94 -7.79 -13.22 -12.52
CA TYR A 94 -7.70 -14.38 -13.44
C TYR A 94 -8.77 -15.43 -13.17
N VAL A 95 -9.23 -15.57 -11.93
CA VAL A 95 -10.30 -16.50 -11.60
C VAL A 95 -11.62 -15.79 -11.81
N ARG A 96 -12.15 -15.85 -13.04
CA ARG A 96 -13.54 -15.50 -13.32
C ARG A 96 -14.44 -16.51 -12.60
N ILE A 97 -14.93 -16.12 -11.42
CA ILE A 97 -16.01 -16.79 -10.70
C ILE A 97 -17.33 -16.16 -11.10
#